data_AF-A0A3M2BPK1-F1
#
_entry.id   AF-A0A3M2BPK1-F1
#
_cell.length_a   1.000
_cell.length_b   1.000
_cell.length_c   1.000
_cell.angle_alpha   90.00
_cell.angle_beta   90.00
_cell.angle_gamma   90.00
#
_symmetry.space_group_name_H-M   'P 1'
#
loop_
_entity.id
_entity.type
_entity.pdbx_description
1 polymer ?
#
loop_
_entity_poly.entity_id
_entity_poly.type
_entity_poly.pdbx_seq_one_letter_code
_entity_poly.pdbx_strand_id
1 'polypeptide(L)'
;AAGGAGENFVAFELPGIEEPLRQHKHHRWRLDRSQIETYGLGGHLSAEKLWWEHVRLGERSLNFVSLSPWLSLCVLVCEDLAQQEPVARMVRAVGPNLVIAVLMDGPQLLTRWPARYATVLADDPGSSVLTLTSLGMCRRSVPPGRSPSRVIALWKDASPHSRGAQEIAIGQGADGVVLNLLVELEEEWTADGRSDCGVAGRPVLVGAYDVKLPS
;
A
#
# COMPACT_ATOMS: atom_id res chain seq x y z
N ALA A 1 23.95 -24.24 8.08
CA ALA A 1 23.45 -24.37 6.69
C ALA A 1 23.04 -22.99 6.22
N ALA A 2 23.62 -22.49 5.12
CA ALA A 2 23.13 -21.25 4.52
C ALA A 2 21.73 -21.56 3.95
N GLY A 3 20.69 -21.08 4.62
CA GLY A 3 19.31 -21.23 4.15
C GLY A 3 19.16 -20.59 2.77
N GLY A 4 18.41 -21.23 1.88
CA GLY A 4 18.10 -20.65 0.56
C GLY A 4 17.47 -19.27 0.71
N ALA A 5 17.71 -18.39 -0.27
CA ALA A 5 17.05 -17.08 -0.32
C ALA A 5 15.53 -17.24 -0.34
N GLY A 6 14.84 -16.40 0.44
CA GLY A 6 13.38 -16.40 0.53
C GLY A 6 12.70 -15.82 -0.72
N GLU A 7 11.37 -15.82 -0.72
CA GLU A 7 10.54 -15.21 -1.76
C GLU A 7 9.47 -14.33 -1.12
N ASN A 8 9.27 -13.14 -1.69
CA ASN A 8 8.22 -12.22 -1.27
C ASN A 8 7.36 -11.90 -2.48
N PHE A 9 6.05 -12.05 -2.32
CA PHE A 9 5.06 -11.75 -3.33
C PHE A 9 3.75 -11.37 -2.64
N VAL A 10 2.86 -10.76 -3.40
CA VAL A 10 1.45 -10.61 -3.05
C VAL A 10 0.62 -11.54 -3.93
N ALA A 11 -0.44 -12.11 -3.37
CA ALA A 11 -1.38 -12.97 -4.06
C ALA A 11 -2.79 -12.36 -3.96
N PHE A 12 -3.49 -12.29 -5.09
CA PHE A 12 -4.88 -11.84 -5.16
C PHE A 12 -5.77 -13.01 -5.49
N GLU A 13 -6.66 -13.33 -4.57
CA GLU A 13 -7.76 -14.25 -4.81
C GLU A 13 -8.97 -13.43 -5.22
N LEU A 14 -9.45 -13.67 -6.45
CA LEU A 14 -10.54 -12.92 -7.04
C LEU A 14 -11.66 -13.87 -7.47
N PRO A 15 -12.94 -13.52 -7.27
CA PRO A 15 -14.04 -14.34 -7.72
C PRO A 15 -13.94 -14.64 -9.23
N GLY A 16 -14.02 -15.91 -9.60
CA GLY A 16 -13.96 -16.35 -11.00
C GLY A 16 -12.56 -16.56 -11.57
N ILE A 17 -11.50 -16.35 -10.79
CA ILE A 17 -10.13 -16.74 -11.16
C ILE A 17 -9.74 -17.96 -10.33
N GLU A 18 -9.43 -19.09 -10.99
CA GLU A 18 -9.12 -20.37 -10.32
C GLU A 18 -7.79 -20.32 -9.55
N GLU A 19 -6.77 -19.67 -10.11
CA GLU A 19 -5.45 -19.54 -9.49
C GLU A 19 -5.19 -18.10 -9.03
N PRO A 20 -4.63 -17.90 -7.82
CA PRO A 20 -4.38 -16.55 -7.33
C PRO A 20 -3.39 -15.83 -8.23
N LEU A 21 -3.71 -14.58 -8.57
CA LEU A 21 -2.80 -13.73 -9.33
C LEU A 21 -1.63 -13.33 -8.43
N ARG A 22 -0.40 -13.71 -8.81
CA ARG A 22 0.81 -13.45 -8.01
C ARG A 22 1.61 -12.30 -8.60
N GLN A 23 2.13 -11.43 -7.73
CA GLN A 23 3.10 -10.38 -8.08
C GLN A 23 4.30 -10.48 -7.16
N HIS A 24 5.47 -10.74 -7.73
CA HIS A 24 6.72 -10.78 -6.96
C HIS A 24 7.18 -9.37 -6.60
N LYS A 25 7.81 -9.24 -5.43
CA LYS A 25 8.49 -8.01 -5.02
C LYS A 25 9.62 -7.69 -5.99
N HIS A 26 9.72 -6.43 -6.45
CA HIS A 26 10.77 -6.02 -7.40
C HIS A 26 12.07 -5.55 -6.74
N HIS A 27 12.03 -5.23 -5.45
CA HIS A 27 13.11 -4.57 -4.73
C HIS A 27 13.42 -5.25 -3.40
N ARG A 28 14.71 -5.39 -3.07
CA ARG A 28 15.11 -5.88 -1.74
C ARG A 28 15.02 -4.75 -0.74
N TRP A 29 14.52 -5.07 0.44
CA TRP A 29 14.61 -4.11 1.54
C TRP A 29 16.06 -3.95 1.99
N ARG A 30 16.52 -2.69 2.10
CA ARG A 30 17.81 -2.35 2.67
C ARG A 30 17.62 -1.67 4.02
N LEU A 31 18.29 -2.19 5.05
CA LEU A 31 18.34 -1.61 6.38
C LEU A 31 19.62 -0.81 6.56
N ASP A 32 19.46 0.45 6.97
CA ASP A 32 20.53 1.32 7.45
C ASP A 32 20.58 1.40 8.99
N ARG A 33 21.52 2.19 9.53
CA ARG A 33 21.64 2.43 10.97
C ARG A 33 20.33 2.88 11.60
N SER A 34 19.68 3.89 11.02
CA SER A 34 18.49 4.50 11.60
C SER A 34 17.33 3.50 11.66
N GLN A 35 17.19 2.69 10.63
CA GLN A 35 16.20 1.61 10.60
C GLN A 35 16.55 0.50 11.59
N ILE A 36 17.82 0.10 11.71
CA ILE A 36 18.25 -0.91 12.70
C ILE A 36 17.94 -0.45 14.12
N GLU A 37 18.19 0.81 14.44
CA GLU A 37 17.87 1.41 15.74
C GLU A 37 16.35 1.49 15.95
N THR A 38 15.62 2.01 14.97
CA THR A 38 14.16 2.16 15.01
C THR A 38 13.44 0.83 15.15
N TYR A 39 13.95 -0.24 14.54
CA TYR A 39 13.39 -1.58 14.63
C TYR A 39 13.92 -2.39 15.82
N GLY A 40 14.85 -1.85 16.62
CA GLY A 40 15.49 -2.58 17.71
C GLY A 40 16.17 -3.87 17.22
N LEU A 41 16.93 -3.78 16.13
CA LEU A 41 17.65 -4.90 15.50
C LEU A 41 19.15 -4.93 15.84
N GLY A 42 19.66 -3.97 16.62
CA GLY A 42 21.09 -3.83 16.93
C GLY A 42 21.73 -5.04 17.63
N GLY A 43 20.95 -5.88 18.31
CA GLY A 43 21.42 -7.14 18.89
C GLY A 43 21.71 -8.26 17.87
N HIS A 44 21.25 -8.11 16.63
CA HIS A 44 21.39 -9.12 15.57
C HIS A 44 22.11 -8.57 14.33
N LEU A 45 21.91 -7.29 14.03
CA LEU A 45 22.46 -6.62 12.85
C LEU A 45 23.34 -5.46 13.30
N SER A 46 24.59 -5.44 12.82
CA SER A 46 25.51 -4.33 13.08
C SER A 46 25.01 -3.06 12.38
N ALA A 47 24.86 -1.97 13.15
CA ALA A 47 24.46 -0.66 12.65
C ALA A 47 25.55 0.04 11.79
N GLU A 48 26.76 -0.51 11.74
CA GLU A 48 27.87 -0.03 10.91
C GLU A 48 27.81 -0.56 9.47
N LYS A 49 26.84 -1.42 9.15
CA LYS A 49 26.70 -2.07 7.84
C LYS A 49 25.32 -1.80 7.25
N LEU A 50 25.25 -1.86 5.93
CA LEU A 50 23.98 -1.93 5.20
C LEU A 50 23.58 -3.40 5.06
N TRP A 51 22.37 -3.73 5.47
CA TRP A 51 21.85 -5.09 5.39
C TRP A 51 20.78 -5.17 4.32
N TRP A 52 20.96 -6.12 3.40
CA TRP A 52 19.98 -6.39 2.36
C TRP A 52 19.17 -7.62 2.72
N GLU A 53 17.87 -7.53 2.51
CA GLU A 53 16.95 -8.63 2.62
C GLU A 53 17.38 -9.80 1.71
N HIS A 54 17.49 -10.99 2.30
CA HIS A 54 17.97 -12.19 1.62
C HIS A 54 16.83 -12.90 0.87
N VAL A 55 16.34 -12.26 -0.20
CA VAL A 55 15.27 -12.79 -1.07
C VAL A 55 15.70 -12.85 -2.54
N ARG A 56 15.08 -13.77 -3.27
CA ARG A 56 15.12 -13.79 -4.73
C ARG A 56 14.19 -12.71 -5.27
N LEU A 57 14.62 -12.07 -6.35
CA LEU A 57 13.79 -11.16 -7.12
C LEU A 57 13.38 -11.89 -8.39
N GLY A 58 12.07 -11.93 -8.66
CA GLY A 58 11.52 -12.53 -9.86
C GLY A 58 11.47 -11.55 -11.03
N GLU A 59 10.76 -11.93 -12.08
CA GLU A 59 10.43 -11.02 -13.17
C GLU A 59 9.57 -9.85 -12.66
N ARG A 60 9.86 -8.65 -13.16
CA ARG A 60 9.13 -7.44 -12.78
C ARG A 60 7.82 -7.38 -13.55
N SER A 61 6.72 -7.66 -12.86
CA SER A 61 5.37 -7.51 -13.36
C SER A 61 4.53 -6.62 -12.45
N LEU A 62 3.59 -5.89 -13.04
CA LEU A 62 2.53 -5.19 -12.31
C LEU A 62 1.20 -5.72 -12.80
N ASN A 63 0.35 -6.07 -11.85
CA ASN A 63 -0.98 -6.57 -12.12
C ASN A 63 -2.00 -5.43 -12.06
N PHE A 64 -2.81 -5.32 -13.12
CA PHE A 64 -3.97 -4.45 -13.18
C PHE A 64 -5.21 -5.33 -13.38
N VAL A 65 -6.18 -5.21 -12.49
CA VAL A 65 -7.37 -6.07 -12.53
C VAL A 65 -8.64 -5.22 -12.55
N SER A 66 -9.49 -5.47 -13.54
CA SER A 66 -10.85 -4.91 -13.58
C SER A 66 -11.79 -5.89 -12.88
N LEU A 67 -12.32 -5.49 -11.72
CA LEU A 67 -13.30 -6.29 -10.96
C LEU A 67 -14.74 -5.97 -11.35
N SER A 68 -14.96 -4.79 -11.89
CA SER A 68 -16.25 -4.33 -12.39
C SER A 68 -16.04 -3.24 -13.44
N PRO A 69 -17.08 -2.81 -14.18
CA PRO A 69 -16.95 -1.74 -15.17
C PRO A 69 -16.39 -0.43 -14.62
N TRP A 70 -16.56 -0.16 -13.31
CA TRP A 70 -16.12 1.08 -12.67
C TRP A 70 -14.88 0.91 -11.77
N LEU A 71 -14.43 -0.32 -11.51
CA LEU A 71 -13.34 -0.60 -10.58
C LEU A 71 -12.19 -1.33 -11.28
N SER A 72 -11.11 -0.60 -11.52
CA SER A 72 -9.80 -1.17 -11.80
C SER A 72 -8.87 -1.02 -10.59
N LEU A 73 -8.12 -2.06 -10.28
CA LEU A 73 -7.19 -2.09 -9.15
C LEU A 73 -5.76 -2.41 -9.60
N CYS A 74 -4.80 -1.86 -8.87
CA CYS A 74 -3.39 -2.19 -8.95
C CYS A 74 -2.83 -2.37 -7.55
N VAL A 75 -1.85 -3.27 -7.38
CA VAL A 75 -1.18 -3.44 -6.08
C VAL A 75 0.31 -3.27 -6.20
N LEU A 76 0.87 -2.52 -5.25
CA LEU A 76 2.29 -2.20 -5.15
C LEU A 76 2.88 -2.88 -3.93
N VAL A 77 4.11 -3.39 -4.06
CA VAL A 77 4.79 -4.10 -2.96
C VAL A 77 5.95 -3.27 -2.45
N CYS A 78 5.84 -2.82 -1.20
CA CYS A 78 6.90 -2.08 -0.49
C CYS A 78 7.41 -0.86 -1.27
N GLU A 79 8.65 -0.93 -1.76
CA GLU A 79 9.36 0.17 -2.41
C GLU A 79 8.73 0.58 -3.74
N ASP A 80 7.94 -0.30 -4.37
CA ASP A 80 7.25 -0.01 -5.64
C ASP A 80 6.42 1.28 -5.56
N LEU A 81 5.84 1.60 -4.39
CA LEU A 81 5.11 2.85 -4.15
C LEU A 81 5.99 4.10 -4.36
N ALA A 82 7.28 4.04 -4.04
CA ALA A 82 8.21 5.15 -4.18
C ALA A 82 8.94 5.20 -5.54
N GLN A 83 8.80 4.17 -6.37
CA GLN A 83 9.54 4.02 -7.62
C GLN A 83 8.86 4.80 -8.76
N GLN A 84 9.46 5.92 -9.16
CA GLN A 84 8.90 6.75 -10.23
C GLN A 84 8.95 6.07 -11.61
N GLU A 85 10.03 5.35 -11.90
CA GLU A 85 10.22 4.61 -13.15
C GLU A 85 10.68 3.17 -12.86
N PRO A 86 10.11 2.14 -13.53
CA PRO A 86 8.96 2.23 -14.43
C PRO A 86 7.61 2.24 -13.69
N VAL A 87 7.57 2.02 -12.38
CA VAL A 87 6.32 1.68 -11.67
C VAL A 87 5.29 2.81 -11.73
N ALA A 88 5.59 3.99 -11.19
CA ALA A 88 4.61 5.08 -11.16
C ALA A 88 4.20 5.53 -12.56
N ARG A 89 5.10 5.44 -13.56
CA ARG A 89 4.76 5.67 -14.97
C ARG A 89 3.70 4.69 -15.48
N MET A 90 3.84 3.40 -15.19
CA MET A 90 2.85 2.40 -15.62
C MET A 90 1.52 2.60 -14.89
N VAL A 91 1.55 2.91 -13.58
CA VAL A 91 0.34 3.22 -12.81
C VAL A 91 -0.38 4.44 -13.38
N ARG A 92 0.32 5.54 -13.65
CA ARG A 92 -0.26 6.74 -14.29
C ARG A 92 -0.78 6.47 -15.70
N ALA A 93 -0.08 5.66 -16.49
CA ALA A 93 -0.48 5.33 -17.84
C ALA A 93 -1.75 4.48 -17.91
N VAL A 94 -1.95 3.59 -16.94
CA VAL A 94 -3.16 2.74 -16.86
C VAL A 94 -4.30 3.46 -16.14
N GLY A 95 -4.00 4.26 -15.12
CA GLY A 95 -5.02 5.01 -14.37
C GLY A 95 -5.94 4.14 -13.50
N PRO A 96 -5.44 3.23 -12.63
CA PRO A 96 -6.32 2.40 -11.82
C PRO A 96 -7.11 3.24 -10.82
N ASN A 97 -8.40 2.92 -10.64
CA ASN A 97 -9.27 3.63 -9.68
C ASN A 97 -8.86 3.36 -8.23
N LEU A 98 -8.28 2.19 -7.95
CA LEU A 98 -7.80 1.77 -6.63
C LEU A 98 -6.35 1.28 -6.68
N VAL A 99 -5.48 1.87 -5.88
CA VAL A 99 -4.12 1.38 -5.65
C VAL A 99 -3.99 0.90 -4.21
N ILE A 100 -3.57 -0.34 -4.02
CA ILE A 100 -3.26 -0.89 -2.70
C ILE A 100 -1.75 -1.04 -2.60
N ALA A 101 -1.11 -0.41 -1.63
CA ALA A 101 0.32 -0.56 -1.38
C ALA A 101 0.54 -1.38 -0.10
N VAL A 102 1.01 -2.62 -0.25
CA VAL A 102 1.33 -3.50 0.88
C VAL A 102 2.78 -3.29 1.26
N LEU A 103 3.01 -2.75 2.46
CA LEU A 103 4.31 -2.32 2.92
C LEU A 103 4.81 -3.17 4.08
N MET A 104 6.07 -3.58 4.00
CA MET A 104 6.85 -4.07 5.13
C MET A 104 7.62 -2.89 5.75
N ASP A 105 6.89 -1.85 6.14
CA ASP A 105 7.43 -0.65 6.80
C ASP A 105 6.70 -0.40 8.13
N GLY A 106 7.16 0.58 8.90
CA GLY A 106 6.50 1.06 10.12
C GLY A 106 5.11 1.66 9.90
N PRO A 107 4.56 2.34 10.93
CA PRO A 107 3.22 2.91 10.94
C PRO A 107 2.93 3.80 9.73
N GLN A 108 1.70 3.75 9.22
CA GLN A 108 1.27 4.47 8.02
C GLN A 108 0.84 5.91 8.35
N LEU A 109 1.80 6.74 8.73
CA LEU A 109 1.56 8.11 9.18
C LEU A 109 1.63 9.13 8.05
N LEU A 110 0.86 10.21 8.15
CA LEU A 110 0.84 11.36 7.23
C LEU A 110 2.21 11.99 7.02
N THR A 111 3.06 11.94 8.06
CA THR A 111 4.40 12.54 8.04
C THR A 111 5.46 11.67 7.37
N ARG A 112 5.16 10.37 7.15
CA ARG A 112 6.10 9.39 6.61
C ARG A 112 6.03 9.31 5.08
N TRP A 113 7.06 8.72 4.49
CA TRP A 113 7.19 8.61 3.05
C TRP A 113 5.98 7.96 2.35
N PRO A 114 5.27 6.93 2.89
CA PRO A 114 4.17 6.30 2.17
C PRO A 114 3.05 7.30 1.85
N ALA A 115 2.73 8.18 2.79
CA ALA A 115 1.71 9.22 2.62
C ALA A 115 2.05 10.15 1.46
N ARG A 116 3.32 10.53 1.30
CA ARG A 116 3.76 11.44 0.23
C ARG A 116 3.54 10.82 -1.14
N TYR A 117 3.96 9.57 -1.34
CA TYR A 117 3.80 8.90 -2.63
C TYR A 117 2.37 8.44 -2.89
N ALA A 118 1.61 8.11 -1.85
CA ALA A 118 0.17 7.86 -1.97
C ALA A 118 -0.56 9.12 -2.47
N THR A 119 -0.22 10.30 -1.94
CA THR A 119 -0.75 11.57 -2.45
C THR A 119 -0.40 11.79 -3.91
N VAL A 120 0.83 11.50 -4.36
CA VAL A 120 1.18 11.62 -5.79
C VAL A 120 0.26 10.79 -6.67
N LEU A 121 0.02 9.53 -6.33
CA LEU A 121 -0.87 8.66 -7.11
C LEU A 121 -2.35 9.05 -6.98
N ALA A 122 -2.73 9.64 -5.85
CA ALA A 122 -4.08 10.15 -5.66
C ALA A 122 -4.34 11.45 -6.42
N ASP A 123 -3.33 12.29 -6.61
CA ASP A 123 -3.47 13.53 -7.37
C ASP A 123 -3.27 13.27 -8.88
N ASP A 124 -2.45 12.29 -9.26
CA ASP A 124 -2.23 11.84 -10.65
C ASP A 124 -1.82 10.35 -10.67
N PRO A 125 -2.70 9.43 -11.09
CA PRO A 125 -3.80 9.65 -12.04
C PRO A 125 -5.19 9.88 -11.43
N GLY A 126 -5.31 10.28 -10.15
CA GLY A 126 -6.63 10.41 -9.51
C GLY A 126 -7.09 9.17 -8.75
N SER A 127 -6.16 8.26 -8.43
CA SER A 127 -6.47 6.98 -7.78
C SER A 127 -6.93 7.16 -6.33
N SER A 128 -7.74 6.23 -5.85
CA SER A 128 -7.87 6.01 -4.40
C SER A 128 -6.74 5.11 -3.94
N VAL A 129 -5.99 5.52 -2.92
CA VAL A 129 -4.76 4.84 -2.51
C VAL A 129 -4.87 4.41 -1.04
N LEU A 130 -4.73 3.10 -0.82
CA LEU A 130 -4.62 2.49 0.49
C LEU A 130 -3.18 2.01 0.70
N THR A 131 -2.44 2.59 1.64
CA THR A 131 -1.19 2.00 2.12
C THR A 131 -1.46 1.19 3.39
N LEU A 132 -0.86 0.01 3.53
CA LEU A 132 -1.06 -0.83 4.71
C LEU A 132 0.20 -1.58 5.12
N THR A 133 0.35 -1.81 6.42
CA THR A 133 1.40 -2.63 7.03
C THR A 133 0.80 -3.51 8.13
N SER A 134 1.56 -4.47 8.62
CA SER A 134 1.13 -5.28 9.77
C SER A 134 1.29 -4.54 11.10
N LEU A 135 0.41 -4.83 12.06
CA LEU A 135 0.55 -4.33 13.44
C LEU A 135 1.89 -4.73 14.07
N GLY A 136 2.45 -5.88 13.68
CA GLY A 136 3.79 -6.31 14.10
C GLY A 136 4.87 -5.32 13.68
N MET A 137 4.83 -4.87 12.42
CA MET A 137 5.76 -3.85 11.92
C MET A 137 5.55 -2.50 12.60
N CYS A 138 4.29 -2.10 12.85
CA CYS A 138 4.00 -0.89 13.61
C CYS A 138 4.60 -0.92 15.03
N ARG A 139 4.49 -2.08 15.71
CA ARG A 139 5.04 -2.30 17.05
C ARG A 139 6.56 -2.38 17.06
N ARG A 140 7.18 -2.80 15.97
CA ARG A 140 8.65 -2.86 15.84
C ARG A 140 9.25 -1.50 15.50
N SER A 141 8.58 -0.67 14.70
CA SER A 141 9.08 0.65 14.28
C SER A 141 8.88 1.71 15.36
N VAL A 142 9.73 1.68 16.38
CA VAL A 142 9.63 2.55 17.55
C VAL A 142 10.91 3.36 17.68
N PRO A 143 10.93 4.62 17.20
CA PRO A 143 12.06 5.50 17.43
C PRO A 143 12.36 5.65 18.93
N PRO A 144 13.64 5.86 19.31
CA PRO A 144 14.01 6.10 20.71
C PRO A 144 13.16 7.22 21.35
N GLY A 145 12.62 6.96 22.54
CA GLY A 145 11.79 7.91 23.28
C GLY A 145 10.36 8.09 22.76
N ARG A 146 9.90 7.27 21.81
CA ARG A 146 8.51 7.26 21.32
C ARG A 146 7.76 6.02 21.78
N SER A 147 6.43 6.13 21.81
CA SER A 147 5.54 4.98 21.99
C SER A 147 5.19 4.36 20.63
N PRO A 148 4.97 3.03 20.55
CA PRO A 148 4.53 2.40 19.32
C PRO A 148 3.19 2.96 18.83
N SER A 149 3.10 3.25 17.54
CA SER A 149 1.83 3.61 16.89
C SER A 149 1.05 2.36 16.51
N ARG A 150 -0.27 2.48 16.43
CA ARG A 150 -1.19 1.45 15.94
C ARG A 150 -1.82 1.81 14.59
N VAL A 151 -1.33 2.85 13.93
CA VAL A 151 -1.77 3.26 12.59
C VAL A 151 -1.23 2.25 11.57
N ILE A 152 -2.06 1.29 11.19
CA ILE A 152 -1.71 0.18 10.29
C ILE A 152 -1.95 0.50 8.83
N ALA A 153 -2.79 1.50 8.54
CA ALA A 153 -3.10 1.90 7.18
C ALA A 153 -3.27 3.41 7.04
N LEU A 154 -3.11 3.90 5.81
CA LEU A 154 -3.44 5.26 5.41
C LEU A 154 -4.26 5.21 4.13
N TRP A 155 -5.32 5.99 4.10
CA TRP A 155 -6.18 6.16 2.94
C TRP A 155 -6.06 7.59 2.39
N LYS A 156 -5.94 7.72 1.07
CA LYS A 156 -5.99 9.02 0.39
C LYS A 156 -6.69 8.83 -0.96
N ASP A 157 -7.71 9.63 -1.22
CA ASP A 157 -8.43 9.65 -2.49
C ASP A 157 -8.41 11.05 -3.12
N ALA A 158 -8.85 11.12 -4.37
CA ALA A 158 -8.91 12.34 -5.18
C ALA A 158 -10.26 13.07 -5.07
N SER A 159 -11.20 12.61 -4.24
CA SER A 159 -12.54 13.21 -4.19
C SER A 159 -12.45 14.68 -3.74
N PRO A 160 -13.16 15.61 -4.39
CA PRO A 160 -13.26 16.99 -3.91
C PRO A 160 -13.97 17.07 -2.55
N HIS A 161 -14.75 16.05 -2.18
CA HIS A 161 -15.42 15.91 -0.89
C HIS A 161 -14.57 15.16 0.16
N SER A 162 -13.33 14.80 -0.20
CA SER A 162 -12.43 14.06 0.66
C SER A 162 -12.07 14.83 1.93
N ARG A 163 -11.86 14.11 3.03
CA ARG A 163 -11.32 14.66 4.28
C ARG A 163 -9.79 14.84 4.23
N GLY A 164 -9.18 14.68 3.06
CA GLY A 164 -7.75 14.54 2.90
C GLY A 164 -7.28 13.13 3.26
N ALA A 165 -5.98 12.97 3.46
CA ALA A 165 -5.42 11.68 3.85
C ALA A 165 -5.82 11.30 5.28
N GLN A 166 -6.23 10.05 5.48
CA GLN A 166 -6.80 9.53 6.72
C GLN A 166 -5.92 8.41 7.28
N GLU A 167 -5.43 8.58 8.51
CA GLU A 167 -4.72 7.54 9.25
C GLU A 167 -5.71 6.55 9.86
N ILE A 168 -5.52 5.26 9.61
CA ILE A 168 -6.38 4.18 10.10
C ILE A 168 -5.62 3.40 11.16
N ALA A 169 -6.04 3.58 12.41
CA ALA A 169 -5.52 2.86 13.56
C ALA A 169 -6.38 1.64 13.89
N ILE A 170 -5.72 0.55 14.29
CA ILE A 170 -6.39 -0.63 14.86
C ILE A 170 -6.52 -0.50 16.37
N GLY A 171 -7.72 -0.72 16.91
CA GLY A 171 -7.99 -0.65 18.34
C GLY A 171 -7.32 -1.77 19.14
N GLN A 172 -7.24 -1.60 20.46
CA GLN A 172 -6.66 -2.62 21.33
C GLN A 172 -7.53 -3.88 21.35
N GLY A 173 -6.90 -5.06 21.20
CA GLY A 173 -7.61 -6.34 21.21
C GLY A 173 -8.39 -6.68 19.95
N ALA A 174 -8.34 -5.82 18.92
CA ALA A 174 -8.86 -6.11 17.59
C ALA A 174 -7.84 -6.91 16.76
N ASP A 175 -8.35 -7.76 15.87
CA ASP A 175 -7.57 -8.62 14.98
C ASP A 175 -7.43 -8.00 13.58
N GLY A 176 -8.37 -7.12 13.20
CA GLY A 176 -8.34 -6.40 11.93
C GLY A 176 -9.20 -5.14 11.95
N VAL A 177 -9.23 -4.46 10.81
CA VAL A 177 -10.10 -3.30 10.55
C VAL A 177 -10.84 -3.55 9.25
N VAL A 178 -12.14 -3.35 9.25
CA VAL A 178 -12.95 -3.35 8.03
C VAL A 178 -13.12 -1.92 7.55
N LEU A 179 -12.83 -1.70 6.27
CA LEU A 179 -13.02 -0.43 5.59
C LEU A 179 -14.33 -0.45 4.81
N ASN A 180 -15.18 0.55 5.05
CA ASN A 180 -16.37 0.78 4.27
C ASN A 180 -16.07 1.82 3.19
N LEU A 181 -16.23 1.42 1.95
CA LEU A 181 -16.04 2.28 0.78
C LEU A 181 -17.38 2.56 0.11
N LEU A 182 -17.60 3.82 -0.25
CA LEU A 182 -18.65 4.26 -1.16
C LEU A 182 -18.08 4.37 -2.58
N VAL A 183 -18.91 4.23 -3.60
CA VAL A 183 -18.54 4.57 -4.98
C VAL A 183 -19.12 5.94 -5.30
N GLU A 184 -18.26 6.90 -5.57
CA GLU A 184 -18.64 8.17 -6.20
C GLU A 184 -18.47 8.03 -7.71
N LEU A 185 -19.53 8.36 -8.46
CA LEU A 185 -19.46 8.42 -9.92
C LEU A 185 -19.15 9.86 -10.33
N GLU A 186 -18.20 10.02 -11.24
CA GLU A 186 -17.80 11.31 -11.81
C GLU A 186 -17.74 11.20 -13.33
N GLU A 187 -18.04 12.30 -14.01
CA GLU A 187 -17.90 12.41 -15.45
C GLU A 187 -16.49 12.87 -15.78
N GLU A 188 -15.72 11.99 -16.41
CA GLU A 188 -14.36 12.24 -16.83
C GLU A 188 -14.33 12.69 -18.30
N TRP A 189 -13.38 13.56 -18.61
CA TRP A 189 -13.26 14.17 -19.93
C TRP A 189 -11.87 13.90 -20.50
N THR A 190 -11.84 13.39 -21.73
CA THR A 190 -10.58 13.29 -22.48
C THR A 190 -10.06 14.68 -22.84
N ALA A 191 -8.77 14.78 -23.17
CA ALA A 191 -8.15 16.05 -23.55
C ALA A 191 -8.80 16.70 -24.81
N ASP A 192 -9.46 15.90 -25.66
CA ASP A 192 -10.23 16.36 -26.82
C ASP A 192 -11.71 16.62 -26.52
N GLY A 193 -12.13 16.56 -25.24
CA GLY A 193 -13.46 16.94 -24.78
C GLY A 193 -14.54 15.88 -24.93
N ARG A 194 -14.17 14.60 -25.11
CA ARG A 194 -15.14 13.50 -25.08
C ARG A 194 -15.37 13.07 -23.63
N SER A 195 -16.64 12.93 -23.28
CA SER A 195 -17.09 12.47 -21.99
C SER A 195 -17.17 10.94 -21.94
N ASP A 196 -16.94 10.37 -20.76
CA ASP A 196 -17.22 8.98 -20.43
C ASP A 196 -18.68 8.71 -20.04
N CYS A 197 -19.53 9.75 -20.03
CA CYS A 197 -20.92 9.76 -19.60
C CYS A 197 -21.14 9.45 -18.12
N GLY A 198 -20.19 9.80 -17.24
CA GLY A 198 -20.35 9.66 -15.79
C GLY A 198 -20.22 8.23 -15.29
N VAL A 199 -19.43 7.40 -15.99
CA VAL A 199 -19.27 5.97 -15.66
C VAL A 199 -18.00 5.70 -14.85
N ALA A 200 -17.08 6.66 -14.75
CA ALA A 200 -15.90 6.55 -13.91
C ALA A 200 -16.31 6.49 -12.43
N GLY A 201 -15.97 5.37 -11.79
CA GLY A 201 -16.17 5.18 -10.36
C GLY A 201 -14.90 5.45 -9.56
N ARG A 202 -15.07 6.11 -8.41
CA ARG A 202 -14.02 6.34 -7.43
C ARG A 202 -14.43 5.75 -6.08
N PRO A 203 -13.64 4.84 -5.51
CA PRO A 203 -13.84 4.41 -4.12
C PRO A 203 -13.56 5.57 -3.16
N VAL A 204 -14.43 5.80 -2.18
CA VAL A 204 -14.22 6.82 -1.14
C VAL A 204 -14.41 6.19 0.22
N LEU A 205 -13.47 6.41 1.14
CA LEU A 205 -13.56 5.89 2.50
C LEU A 205 -14.64 6.64 3.28
N VAL A 206 -15.70 5.93 3.68
CA VAL A 206 -16.78 6.48 4.49
C VAL A 206 -16.71 6.03 5.96
N GLY A 207 -15.97 4.96 6.26
CA GLY A 207 -15.76 4.52 7.62
C GLY A 207 -14.77 3.38 7.77
N ALA A 208 -14.26 3.21 8.98
CA ALA A 208 -13.39 2.11 9.37
C ALA A 208 -13.79 1.64 10.77
N TYR A 209 -13.87 0.32 10.99
CA TYR A 209 -14.21 -0.24 12.29
C TYR A 209 -13.40 -1.50 12.60
N ASP A 210 -13.03 -1.63 13.87
CA ASP A 210 -12.30 -2.79 14.38
C ASP A 210 -13.15 -4.06 14.28
N VAL A 211 -12.49 -5.16 13.95
CA VAL A 211 -13.09 -6.50 14.00
C VAL A 211 -12.25 -7.43 14.86
N LYS A 212 -12.96 -8.36 15.49
CA LYS A 212 -12.39 -9.46 16.23
C LYS A 212 -12.80 -10.75 15.54
N LEU A 213 -11.82 -11.55 15.15
CA LEU A 213 -12.09 -12.82 14.47
C LEU A 213 -12.60 -13.85 15.49
N PRO A 214 -13.51 -14.75 15.09
CA PRO A 214 -13.89 -15.88 15.93
C PRO A 214 -12.64 -16.70 16.27
N SER A 215 -12.46 -17.01 17.55
CA SER A 215 -11.39 -17.88 18.07
C SER A 215 -11.56 -19.32 17.63
#